data_AF-A0A9W7TE79-F1
#
_entry.id   AF-A0A9W7TE79-F1
#
_cell.length_a   1.000
_cell.length_b   1.000
_cell.length_c   1.000
_cell.angle_alpha   90.00
_cell.angle_beta   90.00
_cell.angle_gamma   90.00
#
_symmetry.space_group_name_H-M   'P 1'
#
loop_
_entity.id
_entity.type
_entity.pdbx_description
1 polymer ?
#
loop_
_entity_poly.entity_id
_entity_poly.type
_entity_poly.pdbx_seq_one_letter_code
_entity_poly.pdbx_strand_id
1 'polypeptide(L)'
;MTQEVSEDAVGRRVCCDGERGTVRYVGTVPPTAGLWLGVEWDNADRGKHDGSHDGVRYFTCRHPTGGSFVRPKKASFGVDYLTALKQRYEVELQEVIGEEVKISTRTVMMVGFEGVKQKQRLENLTEIGLRRCEVCGPGPENEIRNTTPLAQSLDLSGNLLSSWEVVAAIAEQLNSLEILQLSHNRLSVSSKPSSLSPVFSCLRVLSLNSCALTWSQVLHCAAMWQKLEELYLADNDVTELLRPDHVLQTLRVVDLSKNQIVQETLLEISHLPRLENLNLSCTGLSVIQFTDVSAGNKTSSFPALKALFLDDNNISEWIVVNELEKLQCLVQLSCRRNPIIQKEKNPETSRQIFIARLSQLDLLDMRQIHADERRGAEIDYCKMFASAWLQAGGHSEPEKNQLSWEFITQHPRYLQLIHKYGVPNKDDVREEKPFALKNELLTVTFVCPEDADRKPIEKKLPGSMIVQKVKGLLHRLLKLPGAEFRLAYTCSKMAGREIEIDNDLKPLDFYSVEDGDNILVRWS
;
A
#
# COMPACT_ATOMS: atom_id res chain seq x y z
N MET A 1 -21.73 33.24 -37.90
CA MET A 1 -22.27 32.78 -36.61
C MET A 1 -21.14 32.79 -35.61
N THR A 2 -21.10 33.82 -34.76
CA THR A 2 -20.28 33.82 -33.54
C THR A 2 -20.71 32.61 -32.73
N GLN A 3 -19.82 31.64 -32.55
CA GLN A 3 -20.08 30.52 -31.65
C GLN A 3 -20.11 31.06 -30.24
N GLU A 4 -21.31 31.23 -29.71
CA GLU A 4 -21.52 31.61 -28.33
C GLU A 4 -21.15 30.43 -27.44
N VAL A 5 -20.07 30.61 -26.69
CA VAL A 5 -19.80 29.79 -25.51
C VAL A 5 -20.79 30.24 -24.45
N SER A 6 -21.45 29.28 -23.79
CA SER A 6 -22.42 29.58 -22.74
C SER A 6 -21.81 30.49 -21.66
N GLU A 7 -22.60 31.42 -21.14
CA GLU A 7 -22.16 32.36 -20.09
C GLU A 7 -21.71 31.64 -18.81
N ASP A 8 -22.22 30.43 -18.58
CA ASP A 8 -21.87 29.55 -17.45
C ASP A 8 -20.62 28.68 -17.69
N ALA A 9 -19.87 28.91 -18.79
CA ALA A 9 -18.75 28.05 -19.14
C ALA A 9 -17.61 28.05 -18.11
N VAL A 10 -17.37 29.18 -17.42
CA VAL A 10 -16.35 29.24 -16.36
C VAL A 10 -16.77 28.34 -15.19
N GLY A 11 -15.87 27.46 -14.77
CA GLY A 11 -16.12 26.45 -13.74
C GLY A 11 -16.62 25.11 -14.28
N ARG A 12 -17.10 25.05 -15.53
CA ARG A 12 -17.46 23.78 -16.17
C ARG A 12 -16.22 22.98 -16.55
N ARG A 13 -16.39 21.66 -16.56
CA ARG A 13 -15.35 20.73 -17.01
C ARG A 13 -15.45 20.53 -18.51
N VAL A 14 -14.30 20.30 -19.14
CA VAL A 14 -14.21 20.04 -20.58
C VAL A 14 -13.26 18.86 -20.86
N CYS A 15 -13.52 18.18 -21.97
CA CYS A 15 -12.60 17.21 -22.57
C CYS A 15 -11.99 17.80 -23.85
N CYS A 16 -10.68 17.65 -24.06
CA CYS A 16 -9.99 18.06 -25.28
C CYS A 16 -8.89 17.05 -25.59
N ASP A 17 -9.01 16.36 -26.73
CA ASP A 17 -8.06 15.32 -27.16
C ASP A 17 -7.89 14.20 -26.10
N GLY A 18 -8.96 13.83 -25.40
CA GLY A 18 -8.96 12.81 -24.33
C GLY A 18 -8.52 13.30 -22.95
N GLU A 19 -8.03 14.53 -22.85
CA GLU A 19 -7.58 15.16 -21.60
C GLU A 19 -8.68 16.02 -20.98
N ARG A 20 -8.75 16.01 -19.64
CA ARG A 20 -9.80 16.71 -18.87
C ARG A 20 -9.25 17.97 -18.22
N GLY A 21 -10.06 19.00 -18.18
CA GLY A 21 -9.72 20.23 -17.49
C GLY A 21 -10.95 21.02 -17.08
N THR A 22 -10.70 22.10 -16.35
CA THR A 22 -11.71 23.06 -15.89
C THR A 22 -11.51 24.38 -16.59
N VAL A 23 -12.58 24.93 -17.16
CA VAL A 23 -12.54 26.26 -17.77
C VAL A 23 -12.41 27.30 -16.65
N ARG A 24 -11.35 28.11 -16.69
CA ARG A 24 -11.06 29.19 -15.73
C ARG A 24 -11.26 30.58 -16.32
N TYR A 25 -11.25 30.70 -17.64
CA TYR A 25 -11.40 31.97 -18.34
C TYR A 25 -12.12 31.76 -19.68
N VAL A 26 -12.98 32.72 -20.06
CA VAL A 26 -13.59 32.80 -21.37
C VAL A 26 -13.44 34.23 -21.86
N GLY A 27 -12.77 34.42 -23.00
CA GLY A 27 -12.57 35.77 -23.53
C GLY A 27 -11.51 35.86 -24.62
N THR A 28 -11.09 37.09 -24.92
CA THR A 28 -10.05 37.37 -25.92
C THR A 28 -8.68 37.38 -25.27
N VAL A 29 -7.66 36.96 -26.02
CA VAL A 29 -6.27 36.88 -25.52
C VAL A 29 -5.37 37.59 -26.53
N PRO A 30 -5.24 38.93 -26.47
CA PRO A 30 -4.39 39.68 -27.37
C PRO A 30 -2.94 39.18 -27.37
N PRO A 31 -2.25 39.23 -28.53
CA PRO A 31 -2.72 39.74 -29.83
C PRO A 31 -3.56 38.71 -30.62
N THR A 32 -3.76 37.50 -30.10
CA THR A 32 -4.49 36.45 -30.83
C THR A 32 -5.98 36.74 -30.92
N ALA A 33 -6.50 36.78 -32.15
CA ALA A 33 -7.91 37.09 -32.41
C ALA A 33 -8.88 35.95 -32.01
N GLY A 34 -10.12 36.34 -31.72
CA GLY A 34 -11.23 35.43 -31.44
C GLY A 34 -11.34 35.02 -29.97
N LEU A 35 -12.36 34.22 -29.69
CA LEU A 35 -12.67 33.72 -28.35
C LEU A 35 -11.76 32.52 -27.99
N TRP A 36 -11.35 32.47 -26.73
CA TRP A 36 -10.54 31.42 -26.14
C TRP A 36 -11.11 30.96 -24.80
N LEU A 37 -10.94 29.67 -24.53
CA LEU A 37 -11.14 29.07 -23.22
C LEU A 37 -9.77 28.97 -22.55
N GLY A 38 -9.56 29.65 -21.43
CA GLY A 38 -8.46 29.34 -20.52
C GLY A 38 -8.83 28.12 -19.71
N VAL A 39 -8.13 27.01 -19.92
CA VAL A 39 -8.40 25.71 -19.29
C VAL A 39 -7.25 25.36 -18.36
N GLU A 40 -7.56 25.00 -17.12
CA GLU A 40 -6.64 24.34 -16.20
C GLU A 40 -6.83 22.82 -16.33
N TRP A 41 -5.78 22.09 -16.72
CA TRP A 41 -5.84 20.64 -16.91
C TRP A 41 -5.72 19.88 -15.59
N ASP A 42 -6.40 18.74 -15.52
CA ASP A 42 -6.24 17.80 -14.39
C ASP A 42 -4.82 17.23 -14.36
N ASN A 43 -4.25 16.93 -15.53
CA ASN A 43 -2.87 16.55 -15.72
C ASN A 43 -2.03 17.78 -16.11
N ALA A 44 -1.12 18.19 -15.22
CA ALA A 44 -0.31 19.38 -15.43
C ALA A 44 0.68 19.28 -16.61
N ASP A 45 1.10 18.07 -17.01
CA ASP A 45 2.03 17.84 -18.12
C ASP A 45 1.42 18.17 -19.48
N ARG A 46 0.08 18.17 -19.57
CA ARG A 46 -0.65 18.54 -20.79
C ARG A 46 -0.68 20.06 -21.00
N GLY A 47 -0.55 20.84 -19.94
CA GLY A 47 -0.62 22.29 -20.05
C GLY A 47 0.68 22.92 -20.57
N LYS A 48 0.69 24.26 -20.66
CA LYS A 48 1.77 25.05 -21.26
C LYS A 48 2.20 26.25 -20.41
N HIS A 49 1.33 26.75 -19.55
CA HIS A 49 1.55 28.00 -18.81
C HIS A 49 0.75 28.03 -17.49
N ASP A 50 0.96 29.06 -16.67
CA ASP A 50 0.31 29.24 -15.36
C ASP A 50 -1.06 29.94 -15.44
N GLY A 51 -1.47 30.34 -16.66
CA GLY A 51 -2.67 31.12 -16.94
C GLY A 51 -2.39 32.55 -17.40
N SER A 52 -1.11 32.89 -17.60
CA SER A 52 -0.66 34.11 -18.27
C SER A 52 -0.32 33.91 -19.76
N HIS A 53 -0.41 34.99 -20.53
CA HIS A 53 0.06 35.11 -21.91
C HIS A 53 0.59 36.52 -22.16
N ASP A 54 1.79 36.65 -22.74
CA ASP A 54 2.46 37.92 -23.04
C ASP A 54 2.46 38.93 -21.87
N GLY A 55 2.76 38.43 -20.66
CA GLY A 55 2.84 39.25 -19.44
C GLY A 55 1.49 39.61 -18.80
N VAL A 56 0.36 39.25 -19.42
CA VAL A 56 -0.98 39.46 -18.87
C VAL A 56 -1.49 38.18 -18.24
N ARG A 57 -2.02 38.26 -17.01
CA ARG A 57 -2.63 37.12 -16.31
C ARG A 57 -4.14 37.10 -16.54
N TYR A 58 -4.64 35.99 -17.07
CA TYR A 58 -6.07 35.79 -17.36
C TYR A 58 -6.73 34.89 -16.31
N PHE A 59 -6.00 33.88 -15.84
CA PHE A 59 -6.40 32.99 -14.76
C PHE A 59 -5.15 32.47 -14.02
N THR A 60 -5.37 31.74 -12.94
CA THR A 60 -4.30 31.12 -12.14
C THR A 60 -4.50 29.60 -12.15
N CYS A 61 -3.42 28.86 -12.34
CA CYS A 61 -3.40 27.40 -12.23
C CYS A 61 -2.72 26.95 -10.95
N ARG A 62 -3.06 25.76 -10.48
CA ARG A 62 -2.39 25.05 -9.37
C ARG A 62 -0.94 24.68 -9.70
N HIS A 63 -0.64 24.41 -10.96
CA HIS A 63 0.70 24.08 -11.44
C HIS A 63 1.22 25.16 -12.41
N PRO A 64 2.53 25.49 -12.40
CA PRO A 64 3.12 26.51 -13.29
C PRO A 64 2.93 26.24 -14.79
N THR A 65 2.70 24.98 -15.17
CA THR A 65 2.42 24.58 -16.55
C THR A 65 0.99 24.07 -16.74
N GLY A 66 0.12 24.11 -15.73
CA GLY A 66 -1.17 23.40 -15.78
C GLY A 66 -2.21 24.00 -16.73
N GLY A 67 -2.00 25.20 -17.25
CA GLY A 67 -2.97 25.95 -18.05
C GLY A 67 -2.74 25.86 -19.57
N SER A 68 -3.80 26.03 -20.35
CA SER A 68 -3.74 26.27 -21.79
C SER A 68 -4.89 27.15 -22.28
N PHE A 69 -4.66 27.93 -23.33
CA PHE A 69 -5.74 28.53 -24.11
C PHE A 69 -6.19 27.59 -25.24
N VAL A 70 -7.47 27.22 -25.24
CA VAL A 70 -8.09 26.28 -26.18
C VAL A 70 -9.18 26.99 -26.99
N ARG A 71 -9.28 26.66 -28.28
CA ARG A 71 -10.39 27.13 -29.10
C ARG A 71 -11.68 26.42 -28.68
N PRO A 72 -12.82 27.12 -28.50
CA PRO A 72 -14.08 26.51 -28.09
C PRO A 72 -14.47 25.26 -28.92
N LYS A 73 -14.25 25.28 -30.24
CA LYS A 73 -14.51 24.15 -31.15
C LYS A 73 -13.77 22.86 -30.83
N LYS A 74 -12.65 22.94 -30.11
CA LYS A 74 -11.82 21.78 -29.75
C LYS A 74 -12.18 21.19 -28.39
N ALA A 75 -13.01 21.88 -27.61
CA ALA A 75 -13.40 21.45 -26.28
C ALA A 75 -14.82 20.85 -26.32
N SER A 76 -14.96 19.62 -25.82
CA SER A 76 -16.25 19.01 -25.51
C SER A 76 -16.66 19.42 -24.10
N PHE A 77 -17.91 19.87 -23.93
CA PHE A 77 -18.53 20.10 -22.63
C PHE A 77 -19.28 18.86 -22.10
N GLY A 78 -19.15 17.74 -22.80
CA GLY A 78 -19.74 16.47 -22.42
C GLY A 78 -21.18 16.27 -22.87
N VAL A 79 -21.75 15.19 -22.36
CA VAL A 79 -23.14 14.76 -22.59
C VAL A 79 -23.84 14.54 -21.26
N ASP A 80 -25.17 14.52 -21.27
CA ASP A 80 -25.93 14.14 -20.09
C ASP A 80 -25.84 12.64 -19.80
N TYR A 81 -26.23 12.27 -18.58
CA TYR A 81 -26.24 10.90 -18.07
C TYR A 81 -26.98 9.93 -18.99
N LEU A 82 -28.19 10.30 -19.46
CA LEU A 82 -29.02 9.39 -20.26
C LEU A 82 -28.44 9.17 -21.65
N THR A 83 -27.89 10.22 -22.25
CA THR A 83 -27.16 10.13 -23.52
C THR A 83 -25.96 9.19 -23.37
N ALA A 84 -25.13 9.37 -22.34
CA ALA A 84 -23.99 8.49 -22.06
C ALA A 84 -24.43 7.03 -21.80
N LEU A 85 -25.51 6.84 -21.04
CA LEU A 85 -26.06 5.53 -20.73
C LEU A 85 -26.50 4.79 -22.00
N LYS A 86 -27.25 5.45 -22.88
CA LYS A 86 -27.71 4.87 -24.15
C LYS A 86 -26.53 4.55 -25.08
N GLN A 87 -25.56 5.45 -25.18
CA GLN A 87 -24.34 5.18 -25.97
C GLN A 87 -23.62 3.92 -25.47
N ARG A 88 -23.43 3.81 -24.15
CA ARG A 88 -22.69 2.72 -23.51
C ARG A 88 -23.42 1.37 -23.58
N TYR A 89 -24.72 1.34 -23.34
CA TYR A 89 -25.48 0.10 -23.14
C TYR A 89 -26.38 -0.27 -24.33
N GLU A 90 -26.78 0.68 -25.18
CA GLU A 90 -27.60 0.40 -26.36
C GLU A 90 -26.76 0.38 -27.64
N VAL A 91 -25.88 1.37 -27.86
CA VAL A 91 -25.16 1.54 -29.15
C VAL A 91 -23.92 0.66 -29.23
N GLU A 92 -22.97 0.80 -28.28
CA GLU A 92 -21.74 -0.01 -28.27
C GLU A 92 -22.04 -1.51 -28.23
N LEU A 93 -23.14 -1.89 -27.59
CA LEU A 93 -23.53 -3.28 -27.40
C LEU A 93 -24.18 -3.89 -28.65
N GLN A 94 -24.90 -3.08 -29.44
CA GLN A 94 -25.41 -3.50 -30.75
C GLN A 94 -24.28 -3.70 -31.75
N GLU A 95 -23.23 -2.86 -31.73
CA GLU A 95 -22.05 -3.05 -32.58
C GLU A 95 -21.29 -4.34 -32.24
N VAL A 96 -21.14 -4.66 -30.95
CA VAL A 96 -20.50 -5.92 -30.50
C VAL A 96 -21.33 -7.16 -30.84
N ILE A 97 -22.67 -7.08 -30.80
CA ILE A 97 -23.55 -8.20 -31.15
C ILE A 97 -23.71 -8.36 -32.68
N GLY A 98 -23.54 -7.27 -33.44
CA GLY A 98 -23.71 -7.23 -34.89
C GLY A 98 -22.52 -7.78 -35.70
N GLU A 99 -21.35 -7.98 -35.08
CA GLU A 99 -20.20 -8.58 -35.76
C GLU A 99 -20.33 -10.11 -35.85
N GLU A 100 -20.65 -10.61 -37.05
CA GLU A 100 -20.41 -12.02 -37.40
C GLU A 100 -18.89 -12.29 -37.39
N VAL A 101 -18.39 -12.91 -36.33
CA VAL A 101 -16.99 -13.35 -36.29
C VAL A 101 -16.82 -14.55 -37.24
N LYS A 102 -16.24 -14.29 -38.42
CA LYS A 102 -15.82 -15.33 -39.36
C LYS A 102 -14.41 -15.80 -39.02
N ILE A 103 -14.31 -16.95 -38.37
CA ILE A 103 -13.03 -17.66 -38.22
C ILE A 103 -12.87 -18.58 -39.43
N SER A 104 -11.95 -18.19 -40.32
CA SER A 104 -11.60 -18.92 -41.55
C SER A 104 -12.79 -19.10 -42.52
N THR A 105 -13.60 -20.14 -42.35
CA THR A 105 -14.72 -20.52 -43.25
C THR A 105 -16.03 -20.84 -42.50
N ARG A 106 -16.05 -20.70 -41.17
CA ARG A 106 -17.26 -20.92 -40.35
C ARG A 106 -17.71 -19.61 -39.73
N THR A 107 -18.96 -19.26 -39.97
CA THR A 107 -19.67 -18.20 -39.24
C THR A 107 -19.98 -18.72 -37.85
N VAL A 108 -19.43 -18.06 -36.82
CA VAL A 108 -19.77 -18.37 -35.42
C VAL A 108 -20.98 -17.52 -35.06
N MET A 109 -22.15 -18.17 -34.91
CA MET A 109 -23.31 -17.53 -34.28
C MET A 109 -23.17 -17.62 -32.76
N MET A 110 -23.18 -16.47 -32.09
CA MET A 110 -23.23 -16.38 -30.63
C MET A 110 -24.64 -16.78 -30.14
N VAL A 111 -24.84 -18.04 -29.74
CA VAL A 111 -26.10 -18.53 -29.16
C VAL A 111 -25.99 -18.53 -27.63
N GLY A 112 -26.95 -17.90 -26.94
CA GLY A 112 -26.98 -17.79 -25.46
C GLY A 112 -27.03 -16.37 -24.87
N PHE A 113 -27.03 -15.34 -25.72
CA PHE A 113 -27.07 -13.92 -25.30
C PHE A 113 -28.47 -13.40 -24.94
N GLU A 114 -29.52 -14.22 -24.98
CA GLU A 114 -30.89 -13.79 -24.63
C GLU A 114 -31.03 -13.44 -23.14
N GLY A 115 -30.40 -14.21 -22.25
CA GLY A 115 -30.34 -13.88 -20.81
C GLY A 115 -29.49 -12.62 -20.52
N VAL A 116 -28.51 -12.32 -21.37
CA VAL A 116 -27.71 -11.09 -21.33
C VAL A 116 -28.55 -9.90 -21.80
N LYS A 117 -29.32 -10.04 -22.88
CA LYS A 117 -30.30 -9.03 -23.35
C LYS A 117 -31.38 -8.73 -22.32
N GLN A 118 -31.82 -9.71 -21.52
CA GLN A 118 -32.85 -9.51 -20.49
C GLN A 118 -32.30 -8.83 -19.22
N LYS A 119 -31.03 -9.11 -18.86
CA LYS A 119 -30.28 -8.42 -17.79
C LYS A 119 -29.78 -7.02 -18.18
N GLN A 120 -29.70 -6.71 -19.48
CA GLN A 120 -29.23 -5.42 -20.00
C GLN A 120 -30.34 -4.44 -20.36
N ARG A 121 -31.62 -4.78 -20.10
CA ARG A 121 -32.64 -3.75 -20.07
C ARG A 121 -32.24 -2.75 -19.01
N LEU A 122 -32.14 -1.47 -19.38
CA LEU A 122 -31.68 -0.41 -18.49
C LEU A 122 -32.46 -0.41 -17.16
N GLU A 123 -33.75 -0.76 -17.23
CA GLU A 123 -34.66 -0.87 -16.10
C GLU A 123 -34.20 -1.87 -15.02
N ASN A 124 -33.44 -2.90 -15.40
CA ASN A 124 -32.96 -3.97 -14.53
C ASN A 124 -31.53 -3.76 -14.01
N LEU A 125 -30.84 -2.68 -14.42
CA LEU A 125 -29.46 -2.45 -14.03
C LEU A 125 -29.37 -2.03 -12.56
N THR A 126 -28.64 -2.82 -11.78
CA THR A 126 -28.29 -2.50 -10.39
C THR A 126 -26.93 -1.83 -10.27
N GLU A 127 -26.02 -2.12 -11.21
CA GLU A 127 -24.67 -1.56 -11.27
C GLU A 127 -24.46 -0.88 -12.63
N ILE A 128 -24.13 0.41 -12.59
CA ILE A 128 -24.03 1.25 -13.79
C ILE A 128 -22.62 1.82 -13.85
N GLY A 129 -21.91 1.52 -14.94
CA GLY A 129 -20.56 1.99 -15.19
C GLY A 129 -20.50 2.96 -16.37
N LEU A 130 -20.39 4.26 -16.08
CA LEU A 130 -20.24 5.34 -17.06
C LEU A 130 -18.87 6.00 -16.96
N ARG A 131 -17.85 5.21 -16.65
CA ARG A 131 -16.47 5.68 -16.48
C ARG A 131 -15.96 6.29 -17.79
N ARG A 132 -15.48 7.53 -17.74
CA ARG A 132 -14.91 8.25 -18.88
C ARG A 132 -15.86 8.43 -20.08
N CYS A 133 -17.17 8.50 -19.84
CA CYS A 133 -18.19 8.76 -20.86
C CYS A 133 -18.54 10.25 -21.04
N GLU A 134 -17.68 11.16 -20.55
CA GLU A 134 -17.88 12.61 -20.61
C GLU A 134 -19.20 13.12 -19.99
N VAL A 135 -19.73 12.43 -18.97
CA VAL A 135 -20.99 12.83 -18.31
C VAL A 135 -20.82 14.18 -17.62
N CYS A 136 -21.65 15.17 -17.96
CA CYS A 136 -21.59 16.51 -17.37
C CYS A 136 -22.83 16.88 -16.55
N GLY A 137 -23.89 16.07 -16.56
CA GLY A 137 -25.12 16.34 -15.81
C GLY A 137 -26.23 15.30 -16.02
N PRO A 138 -27.42 15.52 -15.41
CA PRO A 138 -28.49 14.52 -15.37
C PRO A 138 -29.27 14.34 -16.68
N GLY A 139 -29.38 15.39 -17.49
CA GLY A 139 -30.28 15.41 -18.65
C GLY A 139 -31.69 15.86 -18.26
N PRO A 140 -32.72 15.49 -19.04
CA PRO A 140 -34.11 15.83 -18.76
C PRO A 140 -34.58 15.36 -17.37
N GLU A 141 -35.43 16.15 -16.71
CA GLU A 141 -35.94 15.85 -15.37
C GLU A 141 -36.72 14.52 -15.34
N ASN A 142 -36.53 13.76 -14.26
CA ASN A 142 -37.23 12.50 -13.94
C ASN A 142 -37.00 11.30 -14.86
N GLU A 143 -36.29 11.45 -15.98
CA GLU A 143 -36.07 10.38 -16.94
C GLU A 143 -35.05 9.32 -16.45
N ILE A 144 -34.12 9.69 -15.56
CA ILE A 144 -33.16 8.74 -14.96
C ILE A 144 -33.90 7.68 -14.15
N ARG A 145 -34.88 8.12 -13.36
CA ARG A 145 -35.69 7.23 -12.51
C ARG A 145 -36.47 6.20 -13.33
N ASN A 146 -36.96 6.60 -14.51
CA ASN A 146 -37.70 5.71 -15.40
C ASN A 146 -36.78 4.72 -16.10
N THR A 147 -35.59 5.19 -16.48
CA THR A 147 -34.65 4.42 -17.29
C THR A 147 -33.86 3.41 -16.44
N THR A 148 -33.45 3.79 -15.24
CA THR A 148 -32.61 2.97 -14.34
C THR A 148 -33.12 3.02 -12.88
N PRO A 149 -34.34 2.52 -12.60
CA PRO A 149 -34.98 2.61 -11.28
C PRO A 149 -34.30 1.75 -10.21
N LEU A 150 -33.60 0.67 -10.61
CA LEU A 150 -33.01 -0.31 -9.69
C LEU A 150 -31.52 -0.05 -9.40
N ALA A 151 -30.96 1.07 -9.85
CA ALA A 151 -29.53 1.35 -9.69
C ALA A 151 -29.16 1.51 -8.20
N GLN A 152 -28.17 0.73 -7.77
CA GLN A 152 -27.62 0.71 -6.42
C GLN A 152 -26.14 1.12 -6.40
N SER A 153 -25.42 0.89 -7.50
CA SER A 153 -24.03 1.28 -7.69
C SER A 153 -23.87 2.09 -8.96
N LEU A 154 -23.24 3.25 -8.86
CA LEU A 154 -22.99 4.15 -9.99
C LEU A 154 -21.53 4.58 -10.02
N ASP A 155 -20.84 4.20 -11.11
CA ASP A 155 -19.49 4.66 -11.41
C ASP A 155 -19.51 5.78 -12.46
N LEU A 156 -19.22 6.99 -12.00
CA LEU A 156 -19.06 8.20 -12.80
C LEU A 156 -17.61 8.70 -12.79
N SER A 157 -16.64 7.82 -12.56
CA SER A 157 -15.24 8.19 -12.48
C SER A 157 -14.71 8.74 -13.81
N GLY A 158 -13.93 9.82 -13.75
CA GLY A 158 -13.32 10.44 -14.92
C GLY A 158 -14.35 11.02 -15.89
N ASN A 159 -15.44 11.62 -15.41
CA ASN A 159 -16.43 12.28 -16.26
C ASN A 159 -16.18 13.79 -16.31
N LEU A 160 -17.18 14.61 -16.58
CA LEU A 160 -17.08 16.08 -16.67
C LEU A 160 -17.96 16.75 -15.61
N LEU A 161 -18.10 16.12 -14.45
CA LEU A 161 -18.88 16.62 -13.32
C LEU A 161 -18.12 17.75 -12.61
N SER A 162 -18.74 18.92 -12.46
CA SER A 162 -18.12 20.14 -11.93
C SER A 162 -18.53 20.47 -10.49
N SER A 163 -19.65 19.95 -9.97
CA SER A 163 -20.11 20.27 -8.62
C SER A 163 -20.94 19.16 -7.98
N TRP A 164 -21.09 19.23 -6.65
CA TRP A 164 -21.96 18.31 -5.90
C TRP A 164 -23.44 18.46 -6.23
N GLU A 165 -23.89 19.66 -6.63
CA GLU A 165 -25.26 19.90 -7.05
C GLU A 165 -25.58 19.14 -8.35
N VAL A 166 -24.65 19.09 -9.30
CA VAL A 166 -24.79 18.30 -10.52
C VAL A 166 -24.87 16.80 -10.20
N VAL A 167 -24.01 16.33 -9.29
CA VAL A 167 -24.04 14.93 -8.81
C VAL A 167 -25.36 14.62 -8.10
N ALA A 168 -25.83 15.53 -7.26
CA ALA A 168 -27.08 15.38 -6.53
C ALA A 168 -28.28 15.32 -7.48
N ALA A 169 -28.31 16.11 -8.56
CA ALA A 169 -29.39 16.08 -9.55
C ALA A 169 -29.47 14.75 -10.33
N ILE A 170 -28.36 14.00 -10.42
CA ILE A 170 -28.34 12.63 -10.92
C ILE A 170 -28.84 11.68 -9.82
N ALA A 171 -28.24 11.77 -8.63
CA ALA A 171 -28.48 10.83 -7.53
C ALA A 171 -29.90 10.94 -6.92
N GLU A 172 -30.55 12.10 -6.96
CA GLU A 172 -31.90 12.30 -6.43
C GLU A 172 -32.97 11.46 -7.15
N GLN A 173 -32.64 11.02 -8.38
CA GLN A 173 -33.50 10.17 -9.20
C GLN A 173 -33.24 8.68 -8.97
N LEU A 174 -32.24 8.34 -8.14
CA LEU A 174 -31.78 6.97 -7.85
C LEU A 174 -32.00 6.64 -6.37
N ASN A 175 -33.24 6.30 -6.02
CA ASN A 175 -33.70 6.14 -4.64
C ASN A 175 -32.97 5.05 -3.82
N SER A 176 -32.28 4.12 -4.49
CA SER A 176 -31.59 2.98 -3.86
C SER A 176 -30.07 3.05 -4.02
N LEU A 177 -29.51 4.21 -4.35
CA LEU A 177 -28.07 4.37 -4.55
C LEU A 177 -27.30 4.22 -3.23
N GLU A 178 -26.47 3.18 -3.15
CA GLU A 178 -25.63 2.86 -1.99
C GLU A 178 -24.13 3.05 -2.27
N ILE A 179 -23.70 2.88 -3.53
CA ILE A 179 -22.31 2.98 -3.95
C ILE A 179 -22.17 4.06 -5.02
N LEU A 180 -21.30 5.03 -4.78
CA LEU A 180 -21.04 6.12 -5.72
C LEU A 180 -19.53 6.29 -5.92
N GLN A 181 -19.10 6.14 -7.17
CA GLN A 181 -17.70 6.33 -7.55
C GLN A 181 -17.56 7.57 -8.42
N LEU A 182 -16.77 8.53 -7.94
CA LEU A 182 -16.59 9.85 -8.54
C LEU A 182 -15.10 10.16 -8.78
N SER A 183 -14.24 9.17 -8.65
CA SER A 183 -12.78 9.33 -8.79
C SER A 183 -12.40 10.04 -10.10
N HIS A 184 -11.34 10.85 -10.09
CA HIS A 184 -10.90 11.65 -11.25
C HIS A 184 -11.92 12.69 -11.75
N ASN A 185 -12.77 13.22 -10.86
CA ASN A 185 -13.55 14.44 -11.11
C ASN A 185 -13.02 15.62 -10.27
N ARG A 186 -13.35 16.85 -10.67
CA ARG A 186 -13.00 18.07 -9.91
C ARG A 186 -14.28 18.77 -9.48
N LEU A 187 -14.83 18.34 -8.35
CA LEU A 187 -16.08 18.89 -7.84
C LEU A 187 -15.81 20.15 -7.02
N SER A 188 -16.53 21.23 -7.32
CA SER A 188 -16.56 22.40 -6.45
C SER A 188 -17.21 22.06 -5.12
N VAL A 189 -16.64 22.58 -4.04
CA VAL A 189 -17.21 22.44 -2.69
C VAL A 189 -18.58 23.11 -2.65
N SER A 190 -19.58 22.40 -2.13
CA SER A 190 -20.93 22.95 -2.00
C SER A 190 -20.99 24.04 -0.92
N SER A 191 -21.69 25.14 -1.20
CA SER A 191 -21.94 26.18 -0.20
C SER A 191 -22.93 25.75 0.89
N LYS A 192 -23.79 24.75 0.60
CA LYS A 192 -24.85 24.26 1.50
C LYS A 192 -24.91 22.72 1.52
N PRO A 193 -23.87 22.03 2.01
CA PRO A 193 -23.78 20.57 1.98
C PRO A 193 -24.96 19.88 2.67
N SER A 194 -25.45 20.41 3.80
CA SER A 194 -26.59 19.83 4.52
C SER A 194 -27.89 19.79 3.72
N SER A 195 -28.06 20.67 2.73
CA SER A 195 -29.25 20.66 1.86
C SER A 195 -29.30 19.45 0.92
N LEU A 196 -28.14 18.86 0.61
CA LEU A 196 -28.00 17.68 -0.24
C LEU A 196 -28.05 16.37 0.57
N SER A 197 -28.08 16.45 1.91
CA SER A 197 -28.12 15.28 2.80
C SER A 197 -29.26 14.29 2.51
N PRO A 198 -30.51 14.71 2.18
CA PRO A 198 -31.58 13.77 1.85
C PRO A 198 -31.28 12.91 0.62
N VAL A 199 -30.57 13.45 -0.36
CA VAL A 199 -30.23 12.78 -1.63
C VAL A 199 -29.27 11.61 -1.39
N PHE A 200 -28.32 11.76 -0.48
CA PHE A 200 -27.30 10.74 -0.19
C PHE A 200 -27.60 9.93 1.08
N SER A 201 -28.88 9.88 1.49
CA SER A 201 -29.31 9.27 2.77
C SER A 201 -29.18 7.74 2.83
N CYS A 202 -28.98 7.07 1.69
CA CYS A 202 -28.72 5.64 1.56
C CYS A 202 -27.24 5.32 1.27
N LEU A 203 -26.40 6.34 1.00
CA LEU A 203 -25.03 6.15 0.54
C LEU A 203 -24.16 5.48 1.62
N ARG A 204 -23.48 4.39 1.24
CA ARG A 204 -22.61 3.58 2.09
C ARG A 204 -21.15 3.64 1.67
N VAL A 205 -20.91 3.67 0.36
CA VAL A 205 -19.57 3.64 -0.21
C VAL A 205 -19.37 4.83 -1.13
N LEU A 206 -18.33 5.61 -0.89
CA LEU A 206 -17.99 6.78 -1.68
C LEU A 206 -16.52 6.75 -2.07
N SER A 207 -16.26 6.79 -3.38
CA SER A 207 -14.90 6.89 -3.93
C SER A 207 -14.67 8.25 -4.56
N LEU A 208 -13.67 8.96 -4.03
CA LEU A 208 -13.25 10.31 -4.41
C LEU A 208 -11.73 10.36 -4.66
N ASN A 209 -11.16 9.29 -5.22
CA ASN A 209 -9.72 9.22 -5.49
C ASN A 209 -9.34 10.23 -6.60
N SER A 210 -8.16 10.83 -6.51
CA SER A 210 -7.65 11.75 -7.56
C SER A 210 -8.59 12.92 -7.86
N CYS A 211 -9.22 13.50 -6.84
CA CYS A 211 -10.17 14.61 -6.97
C CYS A 211 -9.59 15.98 -6.57
N ALA A 212 -8.35 16.05 -6.08
CA ALA A 212 -7.70 17.26 -5.53
C ALA A 212 -8.47 17.88 -4.37
N LEU A 213 -8.92 17.02 -3.46
CA LEU A 213 -9.61 17.41 -2.24
C LEU A 213 -8.61 17.53 -1.09
N THR A 214 -8.80 18.55 -0.25
CA THR A 214 -8.19 18.59 1.08
C THR A 214 -9.10 17.94 2.11
N TRP A 215 -8.57 17.52 3.26
CA TRP A 215 -9.39 16.92 4.31
C TRP A 215 -10.46 17.88 4.85
N SER A 216 -10.14 19.17 5.00
CA SER A 216 -11.10 20.20 5.41
C SER A 216 -12.30 20.29 4.45
N GLN A 217 -12.06 20.18 3.15
CA GLN A 217 -13.14 20.15 2.14
C GLN A 217 -13.99 18.88 2.26
N VAL A 218 -13.37 17.74 2.54
CA VAL A 218 -14.08 16.47 2.79
C VAL A 218 -14.97 16.60 4.02
N LEU A 219 -14.46 17.13 5.15
CA LEU A 219 -15.24 17.33 6.37
C LEU A 219 -16.42 18.29 6.16
N HIS A 220 -16.21 19.37 5.41
CA HIS A 220 -17.29 20.29 5.04
C HIS A 220 -18.39 19.58 4.25
N CYS A 221 -18.00 18.71 3.31
CA CYS A 221 -18.94 17.93 2.50
C CYS A 221 -19.59 16.77 3.26
N ALA A 222 -18.97 16.28 4.34
CA ALA A 222 -19.41 15.09 5.08
C ALA A 222 -20.83 15.19 5.67
N ALA A 223 -21.36 16.41 5.84
CA ALA A 223 -22.75 16.62 6.22
C ALA A 223 -23.76 15.99 5.22
N MET A 224 -23.33 15.72 3.98
CA MET A 224 -24.13 15.02 2.97
C MET A 224 -24.27 13.52 3.25
N TRP A 225 -23.27 12.86 3.85
CA TRP A 225 -23.14 11.39 3.83
C TRP A 225 -23.29 10.78 5.23
N GLN A 226 -24.46 10.99 5.85
CA GLN A 226 -24.71 10.66 7.27
C GLN A 226 -24.60 9.17 7.63
N LYS A 227 -24.65 8.28 6.63
CA LYS A 227 -24.62 6.81 6.81
C LYS A 227 -23.43 6.14 6.12
N LEU A 228 -22.43 6.92 5.72
CA LEU A 228 -21.29 6.44 4.97
C LEU A 228 -20.44 5.48 5.82
N GLU A 229 -20.06 4.35 5.24
CA GLU A 229 -19.28 3.30 5.90
C GLU A 229 -17.88 3.19 5.30
N GLU A 230 -17.73 3.49 4.01
CA GLU A 230 -16.45 3.43 3.31
C GLU A 230 -16.16 4.71 2.52
N LEU A 231 -14.97 5.26 2.72
CA LEU A 231 -14.51 6.47 2.06
C LEU A 231 -13.11 6.29 1.48
N TYR A 232 -13.01 6.40 0.15
CA TYR A 232 -11.75 6.29 -0.57
C TYR A 232 -11.31 7.67 -1.08
N LEU A 233 -10.14 8.11 -0.63
CA LEU A 233 -9.55 9.42 -0.90
C LEU A 233 -8.10 9.31 -1.37
N ALA A 234 -7.74 8.19 -1.98
CA ALA A 234 -6.38 7.99 -2.47
C ALA A 234 -5.98 9.06 -3.49
N ASP A 235 -4.70 9.47 -3.47
CA ASP A 235 -4.13 10.40 -4.45
C ASP A 235 -4.87 11.77 -4.49
N ASN A 236 -5.02 12.42 -3.34
CA ASN A 236 -5.64 13.74 -3.21
C ASN A 236 -4.65 14.76 -2.61
N ASP A 237 -5.15 15.94 -2.24
CA ASP A 237 -4.38 17.00 -1.56
C ASP A 237 -4.60 16.94 -0.03
N VAL A 238 -4.75 15.75 0.55
CA VAL A 238 -4.97 15.58 2.00
C VAL A 238 -3.63 15.64 2.74
N THR A 239 -3.20 16.84 3.11
CA THR A 239 -1.92 17.03 3.82
C THR A 239 -2.08 17.08 5.34
N GLU A 240 -3.11 17.74 5.84
CA GLU A 240 -3.38 17.88 7.27
C GLU A 240 -4.70 17.21 7.62
N LEU A 241 -4.70 16.40 8.67
CA LEU A 241 -5.91 15.80 9.21
C LEU A 241 -6.46 16.68 10.34
N LEU A 242 -7.78 16.80 10.35
CA LEU A 242 -8.54 17.53 11.36
C LEU A 242 -9.53 16.56 11.98
N ARG A 243 -9.85 16.79 13.26
CA ARG A 243 -10.82 15.99 13.98
C ARG A 243 -12.18 16.00 13.26
N PRO A 244 -12.76 14.84 12.92
CA PRO A 244 -14.08 14.74 12.29
C PRO A 244 -15.20 14.89 13.33
N ASP A 245 -15.42 16.10 13.85
CA ASP A 245 -16.44 16.35 14.87
C ASP A 245 -17.86 16.14 14.34
N HIS A 246 -18.58 15.19 14.94
CA HIS A 246 -19.99 14.86 14.63
C HIS A 246 -20.28 14.45 13.18
N VAL A 247 -19.27 14.29 12.33
CA VAL A 247 -19.37 13.80 10.96
C VAL A 247 -18.59 12.51 10.80
N LEU A 248 -18.94 11.71 9.78
CA LEU A 248 -18.24 10.47 9.41
C LEU A 248 -18.15 9.41 10.52
N GLN A 249 -18.94 9.52 11.59
CA GLN A 249 -18.91 8.66 12.78
C GLN A 249 -19.29 7.19 12.50
N THR A 250 -19.86 6.92 11.32
CA THR A 250 -20.22 5.59 10.83
C THR A 250 -19.12 4.90 10.03
N LEU A 251 -18.04 5.61 9.67
CA LEU A 251 -16.97 5.07 8.85
C LEU A 251 -16.28 3.88 9.50
N ARG A 252 -16.09 2.85 8.67
CA ARG A 252 -15.35 1.61 8.95
C ARG A 252 -14.10 1.49 8.10
N VAL A 253 -14.13 2.01 6.87
CA VAL A 253 -13.01 1.94 5.95
C VAL A 253 -12.65 3.35 5.48
N VAL A 254 -11.37 3.69 5.63
CA VAL A 254 -10.80 4.92 5.10
C VAL A 254 -9.52 4.61 4.32
N ASP A 255 -9.48 5.04 3.07
CA ASP A 255 -8.26 5.01 2.26
C ASP A 255 -7.73 6.42 2.04
N LEU A 256 -6.59 6.72 2.64
CA LEU A 256 -5.85 7.97 2.49
C LEU A 256 -4.51 7.77 1.76
N SER A 257 -4.33 6.62 1.08
CA SER A 257 -3.07 6.31 0.42
C SER A 257 -2.68 7.37 -0.62
N LYS A 258 -1.37 7.54 -0.85
CA LYS A 258 -0.83 8.52 -1.80
C LYS A 258 -1.20 9.98 -1.49
N ASN A 259 -1.40 10.31 -0.21
CA ASN A 259 -1.53 11.68 0.26
C ASN A 259 -0.35 12.00 1.20
N GLN A 260 0.31 13.14 1.03
CA GLN A 260 1.47 13.50 1.86
C GLN A 260 1.02 14.05 3.21
N ILE A 261 0.80 13.15 4.18
CA ILE A 261 0.22 13.50 5.47
C ILE A 261 1.28 14.03 6.43
N VAL A 262 1.00 15.18 7.04
CA VAL A 262 1.75 15.72 8.17
C VAL A 262 1.52 14.83 9.38
N GLN A 263 2.57 14.10 9.76
CA GLN A 263 2.54 13.04 10.78
C GLN A 263 2.02 13.51 12.15
N GLU A 264 2.20 14.78 12.53
CA GLU A 264 1.70 15.37 13.78
C GLU A 264 0.17 15.42 13.83
N THR A 265 -0.49 15.45 12.68
CA THR A 265 -1.96 15.48 12.57
C THR A 265 -2.58 14.08 12.49
N LEU A 266 -1.76 13.02 12.37
CA LEU A 266 -2.24 11.66 12.10
C LEU A 266 -3.29 11.19 13.12
N LEU A 267 -3.09 11.49 14.40
CA LEU A 267 -3.97 11.02 15.46
C LEU A 267 -5.34 11.71 15.45
N GLU A 268 -5.54 12.81 14.73
CA GLU A 268 -6.83 13.51 14.66
C GLU A 268 -7.94 12.59 14.12
N ILE A 269 -7.61 11.69 13.18
CA ILE A 269 -8.55 10.73 12.61
C ILE A 269 -8.88 9.56 13.55
N SER A 270 -8.17 9.40 14.67
CA SER A 270 -8.45 8.35 15.66
C SER A 270 -9.80 8.54 16.37
N HIS A 271 -10.40 9.73 16.24
CA HIS A 271 -11.72 10.07 16.75
C HIS A 271 -12.87 9.45 15.95
N LEU A 272 -12.58 8.66 14.90
CA LEU A 272 -13.56 7.82 14.22
C LEU A 272 -13.74 6.51 15.02
N PRO A 273 -14.85 6.36 15.78
CA PRO A 273 -14.96 5.30 16.78
C PRO A 273 -15.17 3.91 16.18
N ARG A 274 -15.56 3.83 14.91
CA ARG A 274 -15.89 2.58 14.19
C ARG A 274 -14.87 2.23 13.11
N LEU A 275 -13.77 2.97 13.00
CA LEU A 275 -12.78 2.74 11.95
C LEU A 275 -12.08 1.39 12.15
N GLU A 276 -12.33 0.46 11.23
CA GLU A 276 -11.78 -0.90 11.26
C GLU A 276 -10.58 -1.03 10.31
N ASN A 277 -10.63 -0.36 9.16
CA ASN A 277 -9.61 -0.45 8.12
C ASN A 277 -9.09 0.94 7.76
N LEU A 278 -7.78 1.14 7.88
CA LEU A 278 -7.12 2.40 7.54
C LEU A 278 -5.94 2.14 6.60
N ASN A 279 -6.00 2.71 5.41
CA ASN A 279 -4.90 2.68 4.45
C ASN A 279 -4.17 4.02 4.43
N LEU A 280 -2.88 3.99 4.82
CA LEU A 280 -1.94 5.11 4.83
C LEU A 280 -0.71 4.78 3.97
N SER A 281 -0.86 3.93 2.96
CA SER A 281 0.26 3.58 2.08
C SER A 281 0.70 4.79 1.25
N CYS A 282 1.99 4.94 0.95
CA CYS A 282 2.52 6.07 0.17
C CYS A 282 2.19 7.46 0.78
N THR A 283 2.19 7.61 2.11
CA THR A 283 1.82 8.89 2.76
C THR A 283 3.00 9.68 3.31
N GLY A 284 4.23 9.14 3.16
CA GLY A 284 5.46 9.79 3.61
C GLY A 284 5.72 9.64 5.12
N LEU A 285 4.90 8.87 5.83
CA LEU A 285 5.01 8.70 7.28
C LEU A 285 6.37 8.10 7.67
N SER A 286 6.99 8.69 8.68
CA SER A 286 8.25 8.17 9.26
C SER A 286 8.10 7.83 10.75
N VAL A 287 7.17 8.49 11.43
CA VAL A 287 6.88 8.33 12.86
C VAL A 287 5.38 8.13 13.05
N ILE A 288 5.02 7.20 13.94
CA ILE A 288 3.67 7.03 14.50
C ILE A 288 3.88 6.83 15.99
N GLN A 289 3.28 7.67 16.82
CA GLN A 289 3.46 7.63 18.27
C GLN A 289 2.15 7.97 18.98
N PHE A 290 1.78 7.16 19.97
CA PHE A 290 0.64 7.39 20.86
C PHE A 290 1.14 7.94 22.19
N THR A 291 0.66 9.12 22.56
CA THR A 291 1.12 9.85 23.76
C THR A 291 0.20 9.66 24.97
N ASP A 292 -0.96 9.01 24.82
CA ASP A 292 -1.93 8.80 25.89
C ASP A 292 -1.52 7.70 26.89
N VAL A 293 -0.64 6.79 26.48
CA VAL A 293 -0.17 5.67 27.30
C VAL A 293 1.33 5.41 27.16
N SER A 294 1.93 4.90 28.23
CA SER A 294 3.33 4.44 28.23
C SER A 294 3.52 3.11 27.49
N ALA A 295 4.77 2.76 27.22
CA ALA A 295 5.14 1.51 26.56
C ALA A 295 4.55 0.28 27.28
N GLY A 296 4.01 -0.68 26.52
CA GLY A 296 3.39 -1.90 27.03
C GLY A 296 1.91 -1.78 27.43
N ASN A 297 1.33 -0.58 27.42
CA ASN A 297 -0.09 -0.36 27.68
C ASN A 297 -0.87 -0.17 26.37
N LYS A 298 -2.20 -0.33 26.41
CA LYS A 298 -3.08 -0.18 25.25
C LYS A 298 -3.66 1.23 25.17
N THR A 299 -3.60 1.86 23.99
CA THR A 299 -4.11 3.21 23.72
C THR A 299 -5.62 3.20 23.53
N SER A 300 -6.26 4.32 23.88
CA SER A 300 -7.68 4.58 23.59
C SER A 300 -7.91 5.04 22.14
N SER A 301 -6.84 5.43 21.44
CA SER A 301 -6.87 5.83 20.05
C SER A 301 -7.23 4.65 19.15
N PHE A 302 -8.02 4.89 18.10
CA PHE A 302 -8.40 3.86 17.12
C PHE A 302 -9.01 2.59 17.77
N PRO A 303 -10.10 2.73 18.54
CA PRO A 303 -10.61 1.65 19.40
C PRO A 303 -11.08 0.41 18.64
N ALA A 304 -11.44 0.55 17.36
CA ALA A 304 -11.96 -0.54 16.51
C ALA A 304 -11.00 -0.98 15.39
N LEU A 305 -9.78 -0.40 15.31
CA LEU A 305 -8.90 -0.60 14.15
C LEU A 305 -8.32 -2.01 14.12
N LYS A 306 -8.64 -2.73 13.05
CA LYS A 306 -8.27 -4.13 12.79
C LYS A 306 -7.22 -4.26 11.71
N ALA A 307 -7.29 -3.46 10.66
CA ALA A 307 -6.39 -3.52 9.51
C ALA A 307 -5.72 -2.16 9.27
N LEU A 308 -4.39 -2.16 9.25
CA LEU A 308 -3.58 -0.97 8.98
C LEU A 308 -2.62 -1.25 7.81
N PHE A 309 -2.63 -0.39 6.80
CA PHE A 309 -1.73 -0.49 5.65
C PHE A 309 -0.78 0.71 5.63
N LEU A 310 0.52 0.43 5.72
CA LEU A 310 1.62 1.39 5.80
C LEU A 310 2.65 1.16 4.69
N ASP A 311 2.27 0.51 3.58
CA ASP A 311 3.20 0.22 2.49
C ASP A 311 3.82 1.51 1.91
N ASP A 312 5.06 1.45 1.43
CA ASP A 312 5.73 2.59 0.75
C ASP A 312 5.78 3.87 1.59
N ASN A 313 6.16 3.75 2.86
CA ASN A 313 6.41 4.89 3.73
C ASN A 313 7.91 5.00 4.08
N ASN A 314 8.25 5.97 4.92
CA ASN A 314 9.61 6.27 5.34
C ASN A 314 9.90 5.69 6.74
N ILE A 315 9.24 4.59 7.12
CA ILE A 315 9.40 3.98 8.45
C ILE A 315 10.74 3.25 8.48
N SER A 316 11.69 3.77 9.26
CA SER A 316 13.01 3.17 9.45
C SER A 316 13.19 2.52 10.82
N GLU A 317 12.44 2.94 11.85
CA GLU A 317 12.67 2.56 13.23
C GLU A 317 11.62 1.59 13.81
N TRP A 318 12.08 0.59 14.58
CA TRP A 318 11.21 -0.38 15.26
C TRP A 318 10.30 0.23 16.31
N ILE A 319 10.59 1.46 16.75
CA ILE A 319 9.72 2.19 17.68
C ILE A 319 8.31 2.35 17.11
N VAL A 320 8.17 2.56 15.80
CA VAL A 320 6.84 2.64 15.15
C VAL A 320 6.07 1.34 15.34
N VAL A 321 6.73 0.20 15.14
CA VAL A 321 6.11 -1.13 15.34
C VAL A 321 5.74 -1.35 16.81
N ASN A 322 6.56 -0.89 17.75
CA ASN A 322 6.25 -0.94 19.18
C ASN A 322 5.02 -0.08 19.53
N GLU A 323 4.88 1.08 18.91
CA GLU A 323 3.71 1.94 19.09
C GLU A 323 2.43 1.29 18.52
N LEU A 324 2.53 0.53 17.43
CA LEU A 324 1.39 -0.23 16.90
C LEU A 324 0.89 -1.32 17.86
N GLU A 325 1.75 -1.88 18.73
CA GLU A 325 1.31 -2.82 19.77
C GLU A 325 0.36 -2.16 20.78
N LYS A 326 0.35 -0.83 20.91
CA LYS A 326 -0.60 -0.13 21.78
C LYS A 326 -2.04 -0.23 21.27
N LEU A 327 -2.26 -0.47 19.97
CA LEU A 327 -3.60 -0.62 19.41
C LEU A 327 -4.31 -1.84 20.00
N GLN A 328 -5.61 -1.72 20.28
CA GLN A 328 -6.38 -2.75 20.99
C GLN A 328 -6.77 -3.94 20.10
N CYS A 329 -7.05 -3.69 18.82
CA CYS A 329 -7.70 -4.67 17.94
C CYS A 329 -6.91 -4.97 16.65
N LEU A 330 -5.66 -4.50 16.52
CA LEU A 330 -4.91 -4.61 15.28
C LEU A 330 -4.53 -6.08 14.97
N VAL A 331 -5.22 -6.69 14.00
CA VAL A 331 -5.01 -8.08 13.57
C VAL A 331 -4.34 -8.20 12.19
N GLN A 332 -4.38 -7.13 11.39
CA GLN A 332 -3.79 -7.11 10.05
C GLN A 332 -2.90 -5.89 9.86
N LEU A 333 -1.68 -6.14 9.37
CA LEU A 333 -0.70 -5.11 9.06
C LEU A 333 -0.08 -5.36 7.68
N SER A 334 0.08 -4.29 6.91
CA SER A 334 0.97 -4.27 5.74
C SER A 334 2.00 -3.17 5.92
N CYS A 335 3.29 -3.49 5.76
CA CYS A 335 4.40 -2.55 5.97
C CYS A 335 5.50 -2.71 4.91
N ARG A 336 5.13 -3.17 3.70
CA ARG A 336 6.08 -3.46 2.62
C ARG A 336 6.75 -2.19 2.14
N ARG A 337 7.95 -2.35 1.57
CA ARG A 337 8.70 -1.24 0.94
C ARG A 337 8.95 -0.05 1.89
N ASN A 338 9.14 -0.34 3.17
CA ASN A 338 9.66 0.61 4.16
C ASN A 338 11.14 0.32 4.46
N PRO A 339 11.97 1.35 4.77
CA PRO A 339 13.37 1.15 5.14
C PRO A 339 13.60 0.14 6.28
N ILE A 340 12.65 0.03 7.22
CA ILE A 340 12.71 -0.94 8.34
C ILE A 340 12.85 -2.41 7.89
N ILE A 341 12.28 -2.77 6.73
CA ILE A 341 12.34 -4.13 6.18
C ILE A 341 13.76 -4.49 5.73
N GLN A 342 14.60 -3.49 5.43
CA GLN A 342 15.97 -3.68 4.95
C GLN A 342 17.00 -3.65 6.07
N LYS A 343 16.59 -3.44 7.34
CA LYS A 343 17.52 -3.43 8.48
C LYS A 343 18.17 -4.79 8.72
N GLU A 344 17.44 -5.87 8.45
CA GLU A 344 17.97 -7.22 8.54
C GLU A 344 18.47 -7.70 7.17
N LYS A 345 19.56 -8.49 7.17
CA LYS A 345 20.08 -9.11 5.93
C LYS A 345 19.06 -10.07 5.30
N ASN A 346 18.25 -10.73 6.13
CA ASN A 346 17.23 -11.67 5.70
C ASN A 346 15.83 -11.08 5.96
N PRO A 347 15.00 -10.88 4.91
CA PRO A 347 13.62 -10.41 5.06
C PRO A 347 12.76 -11.27 6.01
N GLU A 348 13.05 -12.56 6.12
CA GLU A 348 12.32 -13.46 7.03
C GLU A 348 12.64 -13.16 8.49
N THR A 349 13.85 -12.70 8.81
CA THR A 349 14.21 -12.24 10.15
C THR A 349 13.42 -10.97 10.52
N SER A 350 13.27 -10.02 9.59
CA SER A 350 12.40 -8.86 9.81
C SER A 350 10.97 -9.29 10.10
N ARG A 351 10.42 -10.23 9.32
CA ARG A 351 9.08 -10.78 9.56
C ARG A 351 8.93 -11.36 10.97
N GLN A 352 9.88 -12.19 11.40
CA GLN A 352 9.90 -12.76 12.75
C GLN A 352 9.91 -11.66 13.83
N ILE A 353 10.68 -10.58 13.63
CA ILE A 353 10.70 -9.44 14.56
C ILE A 353 9.33 -8.75 14.63
N PHE A 354 8.64 -8.52 13.49
CA PHE A 354 7.27 -7.99 13.51
C PHE A 354 6.33 -8.89 14.32
N ILE A 355 6.37 -10.20 14.07
CA ILE A 355 5.50 -11.18 14.75
C ILE A 355 5.76 -11.20 16.26
N ALA A 356 7.03 -11.14 16.67
CA ALA A 356 7.39 -11.11 18.09
C ALA A 356 7.02 -9.78 18.77
N ARG A 357 7.08 -8.65 18.06
CA ARG A 357 6.72 -7.32 18.59
C ARG A 357 5.21 -7.08 18.64
N LEU A 358 4.42 -7.72 17.78
CA LEU A 358 2.96 -7.55 17.67
C LEU A 358 2.20 -8.80 18.12
N SER A 359 1.59 -8.72 19.31
CA SER A 359 1.00 -9.88 20.01
C SER A 359 -0.20 -10.49 19.32
N GLN A 360 -1.04 -9.63 18.75
CA GLN A 360 -2.39 -9.97 18.30
C GLN A 360 -2.51 -10.05 16.77
N LEU A 361 -1.39 -10.02 16.04
CA LEU A 361 -1.36 -9.97 14.59
C LEU A 361 -1.64 -11.34 13.94
N ASP A 362 -2.64 -11.44 13.09
CA ASP A 362 -2.98 -12.68 12.38
C ASP A 362 -2.51 -12.66 10.91
N LEU A 363 -2.42 -11.47 10.31
CA LEU A 363 -2.02 -11.27 8.92
C LEU A 363 -0.94 -10.19 8.81
N LEU A 364 0.21 -10.54 8.22
CA LEU A 364 1.30 -9.61 7.94
C LEU A 364 1.69 -9.68 6.47
N ASP A 365 1.59 -8.54 5.78
CA ASP A 365 1.88 -8.40 4.34
C ASP A 365 1.14 -9.43 3.48
N MET A 366 -0.15 -9.62 3.77
CA MET A 366 -1.04 -10.62 3.14
C MET A 366 -0.67 -12.09 3.40
N ARG A 367 0.30 -12.37 4.29
CA ARG A 367 0.64 -13.73 4.71
C ARG A 367 0.09 -14.00 6.11
N GLN A 368 -0.67 -15.08 6.25
CA GLN A 368 -1.17 -15.57 7.54
C GLN A 368 0.00 -15.92 8.46
N ILE A 369 -0.14 -15.60 9.74
CA ILE A 369 0.82 -15.97 10.79
C ILE A 369 0.29 -17.22 11.47
N HIS A 370 1.04 -18.31 11.36
CA HIS A 370 0.67 -19.57 12.02
C HIS A 370 1.18 -19.61 13.47
N ALA A 371 0.53 -20.41 14.31
CA ALA A 371 0.88 -20.52 15.73
C ALA A 371 2.34 -20.98 15.95
N ASP A 372 2.83 -21.92 15.13
CA ASP A 372 4.21 -22.42 15.21
C ASP A 372 5.23 -21.37 14.77
N GLU A 373 4.93 -20.60 13.72
CA GLU A 373 5.74 -19.47 13.25
C GLU A 373 5.84 -18.40 14.34
N ARG A 374 4.71 -18.03 14.96
CA ARG A 374 4.67 -17.09 16.08
C ARG A 374 5.49 -17.56 17.26
N ARG A 375 5.34 -18.84 17.64
CA ARG A 375 6.11 -19.43 18.73
C ARG A 375 7.62 -19.37 18.45
N GLY A 376 8.03 -19.76 17.24
CA GLY A 376 9.44 -19.69 16.81
C GLY A 376 9.97 -18.25 16.85
N ALA A 377 9.25 -17.32 16.24
CA ALA A 377 9.61 -15.90 16.19
C ALA A 377 9.76 -15.28 17.58
N GLU A 378 8.83 -15.56 18.51
CA GLU A 378 8.89 -15.05 19.89
C GLU A 378 10.10 -15.61 20.67
N ILE A 379 10.42 -16.90 20.50
CA ILE A 379 11.59 -17.54 21.14
C ILE A 379 12.89 -16.96 20.56
N ASP A 380 12.99 -16.86 19.23
CA ASP A 380 14.16 -16.31 18.55
C ASP A 380 14.40 -14.85 18.95
N TYR A 381 13.32 -14.06 19.11
CA TYR A 381 13.40 -12.70 19.60
C TYR A 381 13.93 -12.62 21.04
N CYS A 382 13.47 -13.48 21.95
CA CYS A 382 14.03 -13.57 23.30
C CYS A 382 15.53 -13.88 23.28
N LYS A 383 15.96 -14.85 22.46
CA LYS A 383 17.39 -15.20 22.33
C LYS A 383 18.20 -14.05 21.75
N MET A 384 17.69 -13.39 20.71
CA MET A 384 18.36 -12.31 20.01
C MET A 384 18.66 -11.12 20.92
N PHE A 385 17.73 -10.76 21.81
CA PHE A 385 17.90 -9.62 22.72
C PHE A 385 18.29 -10.01 24.15
N ALA A 386 18.70 -11.26 24.38
CA ALA A 386 19.10 -11.76 25.70
C ALA A 386 20.28 -10.98 26.31
N SER A 387 21.32 -10.70 25.51
CA SER A 387 22.47 -9.91 25.97
C SER A 387 22.05 -8.49 26.35
N ALA A 388 21.29 -7.83 25.48
CA ALA A 388 20.81 -6.46 25.71
C ALA A 388 19.93 -6.37 26.96
N TRP A 389 19.09 -7.38 27.19
CA TRP A 389 18.27 -7.47 28.39
C TRP A 389 19.09 -7.61 29.68
N LEU A 390 20.09 -8.50 29.70
CA LEU A 390 21.00 -8.65 30.85
C LEU A 390 21.77 -7.36 31.14
N GLN A 391 22.30 -6.71 30.10
CA GLN A 391 23.00 -5.43 30.21
C GLN A 391 22.10 -4.29 30.71
N ALA A 392 20.82 -4.35 30.37
CA ALA A 392 19.83 -3.38 30.83
C ALA A 392 19.34 -3.60 32.27
N GLY A 393 19.89 -4.57 33.02
CA GLY A 393 19.48 -4.87 34.40
C GLY A 393 18.49 -6.04 34.53
N GLY A 394 18.38 -6.85 33.47
CA GLY A 394 17.57 -8.07 33.44
C GLY A 394 18.08 -9.15 34.40
N HIS A 395 17.16 -9.75 35.17
CA HIS A 395 17.50 -10.86 36.08
C HIS A 395 16.49 -12.01 35.97
N SER A 396 16.95 -13.24 36.22
CA SER A 396 16.11 -14.44 36.23
C SER A 396 15.13 -14.52 37.40
N GLU A 397 15.29 -13.64 38.39
CA GLU A 397 14.42 -13.51 39.55
C GLU A 397 13.62 -12.22 39.35
N PRO A 398 12.29 -12.28 39.23
CA PRO A 398 11.46 -11.11 38.90
C PRO A 398 11.67 -9.91 39.85
N GLU A 399 11.90 -10.19 41.14
CA GLU A 399 12.09 -9.16 42.18
C GLU A 399 13.40 -8.38 42.03
N LYS A 400 14.40 -8.97 41.37
CA LYS A 400 15.72 -8.35 41.14
C LYS A 400 15.82 -7.66 39.78
N ASN A 401 14.74 -7.72 38.99
CA ASN A 401 14.72 -7.20 37.63
C ASN A 401 14.59 -5.67 37.66
N GLN A 402 15.64 -4.95 37.27
CA GLN A 402 15.69 -3.48 37.25
C GLN A 402 16.00 -2.99 35.85
N LEU A 403 15.07 -3.21 34.92
CA LEU A 403 15.29 -2.84 33.53
C LEU A 403 15.37 -1.34 33.32
N SER A 404 16.32 -0.94 32.49
CA SER A 404 16.40 0.43 31.99
C SER A 404 15.15 0.81 31.20
N TRP A 405 14.75 2.07 31.31
CA TRP A 405 13.60 2.61 30.58
C TRP A 405 13.80 2.54 29.06
N GLU A 406 15.03 2.69 28.60
CA GLU A 406 15.42 2.57 27.19
C GLU A 406 15.10 1.17 26.66
N PHE A 407 15.43 0.12 27.42
CA PHE A 407 15.15 -1.26 27.01
C PHE A 407 13.64 -1.53 26.97
N ILE A 408 12.90 -1.06 27.98
CA ILE A 408 11.44 -1.21 28.03
C ILE A 408 10.77 -0.54 26.81
N THR A 409 11.24 0.65 26.44
CA THR A 409 10.70 1.39 25.30
C THR A 409 11.04 0.72 23.97
N GLN A 410 12.25 0.18 23.84
CA GLN A 410 12.68 -0.53 22.63
C GLN A 410 12.11 -1.95 22.53
N HIS A 411 11.75 -2.59 23.65
CA HIS A 411 11.26 -3.97 23.68
C HIS A 411 10.08 -4.15 24.66
N PRO A 412 8.94 -3.47 24.45
CA PRO A 412 7.83 -3.42 25.42
C PRO A 412 7.23 -4.78 25.76
N ARG A 413 7.30 -5.75 24.83
CA ARG A 413 6.78 -7.11 25.04
C ARG A 413 7.78 -8.07 25.69
N TYR A 414 9.05 -7.69 25.83
CA TYR A 414 10.11 -8.64 26.20
C TYR A 414 9.84 -9.33 27.54
N LEU A 415 9.42 -8.58 28.56
CA LEU A 415 9.07 -9.14 29.88
C LEU A 415 7.95 -10.18 29.80
N GLN A 416 6.92 -9.92 28.99
CA GLN A 416 5.81 -10.86 28.80
C GLN A 416 6.28 -12.14 28.11
N LEU A 417 7.20 -12.02 27.13
CA LEU A 417 7.75 -13.16 26.40
C LEU A 417 8.66 -14.01 27.30
N ILE A 418 9.49 -13.40 28.13
CA ILE A 418 10.32 -14.12 29.12
C ILE A 418 9.45 -14.83 30.16
N HIS A 419 8.37 -14.21 30.62
CA HIS A 419 7.42 -14.88 31.51
C HIS A 419 6.75 -16.09 30.83
N LYS A 420 6.50 -16.02 29.52
CA LYS A 420 5.87 -17.09 28.73
C LYS A 420 6.80 -18.25 28.39
N TYR A 421 8.05 -17.97 28.02
CA TYR A 421 9.00 -18.97 27.48
C TYR A 421 10.17 -19.30 28.40
N GLY A 422 10.37 -18.53 29.46
CA GLY A 422 11.54 -18.61 30.33
C GLY A 422 12.68 -17.69 29.89
N VAL A 423 13.64 -17.52 30.78
CA VAL A 423 14.85 -16.71 30.54
C VAL A 423 15.80 -17.51 29.63
N PRO A 424 16.34 -16.91 28.55
CA PRO A 424 17.34 -17.55 27.70
C PRO A 424 18.55 -18.00 28.52
N ASN A 425 19.10 -19.18 28.25
CA ASN A 425 20.29 -19.64 28.96
C ASN A 425 21.50 -18.76 28.59
N LYS A 426 22.51 -18.73 29.46
CA LYS A 426 23.77 -18.00 29.18
C LYS A 426 24.45 -18.50 27.89
N ASP A 427 24.24 -19.76 27.52
CA ASP A 427 24.75 -20.37 26.29
C ASP A 427 23.93 -19.98 25.03
N ASP A 428 22.72 -19.43 25.18
CA ASP A 428 21.88 -18.94 24.09
C ASP A 428 22.23 -17.48 23.68
N VAL A 429 23.12 -16.82 24.44
CA VAL A 429 23.52 -15.43 24.17
C VAL A 429 24.43 -15.40 22.95
N ARG A 430 23.90 -14.94 21.81
CA ARG A 430 24.73 -14.60 20.64
C ARG A 430 25.59 -13.39 21.02
N GLU A 431 26.88 -13.60 21.25
CA GLU A 431 27.84 -12.50 21.30
C GLU A 431 27.83 -11.79 19.94
N GLU A 432 27.28 -10.57 19.87
CA GLU A 432 27.49 -9.68 18.72
C GLU A 432 28.97 -9.27 18.70
N LYS A 433 29.80 -10.08 18.06
CA LYS A 433 31.20 -9.71 17.80
C LYS A 433 31.22 -8.61 16.74
N PRO A 434 31.95 -7.51 16.96
CA PRO A 434 32.01 -6.40 16.01
C PRO A 434 32.46 -6.88 14.63
N PHE A 435 31.83 -6.31 13.60
CA PHE A 435 32.02 -6.66 12.21
C PHE A 435 33.47 -6.35 11.79
N ALA A 436 34.30 -7.39 11.76
CA ALA A 436 35.64 -7.35 11.17
C ALA A 436 35.75 -8.55 10.23
N LEU A 437 36.23 -8.33 8.99
CA LEU A 437 36.42 -9.39 7.97
C LEU A 437 37.24 -10.60 8.46
N LYS A 438 37.98 -10.46 9.56
CA LYS A 438 38.72 -11.54 10.24
C LYS A 438 37.84 -12.51 11.03
N ASN A 439 36.59 -12.16 11.33
CA ASN A 439 35.70 -12.91 12.24
C ASN A 439 34.76 -13.89 11.52
N GLU A 440 34.76 -13.96 10.18
CA GLU A 440 33.94 -14.90 9.38
C GLU A 440 34.76 -16.07 8.78
N LEU A 441 36.06 -16.16 9.07
CA LEU A 441 36.88 -17.26 8.56
C LEU A 441 36.92 -18.40 9.58
N LEU A 442 36.37 -19.54 9.19
CA LEU A 442 36.53 -20.81 9.87
C LEU A 442 37.97 -21.29 9.72
N THR A 443 38.62 -21.59 10.84
CA THR A 443 39.90 -22.29 10.89
C THR A 443 39.62 -23.77 10.77
N VAL A 444 39.77 -24.33 9.57
CA VAL A 444 39.56 -25.76 9.30
C VAL A 444 40.89 -26.46 9.09
N THR A 445 40.98 -27.68 9.60
CA THR A 445 42.18 -28.52 9.42
C THR A 445 41.90 -29.63 8.43
N PHE A 446 42.59 -29.62 7.29
CA PHE A 446 42.50 -30.69 6.32
C PHE A 446 43.39 -31.85 6.72
N VAL A 447 42.79 -33.03 6.92
CA VAL A 447 43.48 -34.26 7.30
C VAL A 447 43.33 -35.27 6.16
N CYS A 448 44.42 -35.95 5.78
CA CYS A 448 44.41 -36.98 4.75
C CYS A 448 44.54 -38.35 5.44
N PRO A 449 43.44 -39.06 5.75
CA PRO A 449 43.51 -40.27 6.59
C PRO A 449 44.31 -41.41 5.96
N GLU A 450 44.36 -41.43 4.63
CA GLU A 450 44.97 -42.49 3.81
C GLU A 450 46.43 -42.19 3.43
N ASP A 451 46.94 -41.00 3.77
CA ASP A 451 48.33 -40.57 3.52
C ASP A 451 48.97 -40.18 4.87
N ALA A 452 49.38 -41.19 5.64
CA ALA A 452 49.84 -41.02 7.02
C ALA A 452 51.12 -40.19 7.17
N ASP A 453 51.92 -40.06 6.11
CA ASP A 453 53.14 -39.24 6.10
C ASP A 453 52.84 -37.75 5.86
N ARG A 454 51.61 -37.42 5.42
CA ARG A 454 51.20 -36.05 5.11
C ARG A 454 50.66 -35.34 6.34
N LYS A 455 51.34 -34.27 6.73
CA LYS A 455 50.92 -33.41 7.84
C LYS A 455 49.58 -32.73 7.55
N PRO A 456 48.69 -32.62 8.55
CA PRO A 456 47.45 -31.85 8.42
C PRO A 456 47.71 -30.40 8.00
N ILE A 457 46.82 -29.85 7.17
CA ILE A 457 46.94 -28.50 6.63
C ILE A 457 45.83 -27.63 7.21
N GLU A 458 46.21 -26.69 8.06
CA GLU A 458 45.28 -25.70 8.61
C GLU A 458 45.07 -24.54 7.62
N LYS A 459 43.80 -24.17 7.40
CA LYS A 459 43.41 -23.02 6.57
C LYS A 459 42.23 -22.26 7.14
N LYS A 460 42.27 -20.95 6.91
CA LYS A 460 41.17 -20.03 7.22
C LYS A 460 40.32 -19.80 5.99
N LEU A 461 39.07 -20.28 6.01
CA LEU A 461 38.13 -20.24 4.89
C LEU A 461 36.80 -19.61 5.32
N PRO A 462 36.11 -18.83 4.46
CA PRO A 462 34.77 -18.37 4.75
C PRO A 462 33.81 -19.57 4.85
N GLY A 463 32.89 -19.57 5.82
CA GLY A 463 31.82 -20.56 5.90
C GLY A 463 30.91 -20.60 4.66
N SER A 464 30.77 -19.44 4.00
CA SER A 464 30.08 -19.28 2.72
C SER A 464 30.83 -19.83 1.49
N MET A 465 32.05 -20.35 1.66
CA MET A 465 32.83 -20.91 0.56
C MET A 465 32.21 -22.22 0.06
N ILE A 466 31.82 -22.27 -1.22
CA ILE A 466 31.25 -23.47 -1.83
C ILE A 466 32.27 -24.61 -1.91
N VAL A 467 31.80 -25.84 -1.72
CA VAL A 467 32.61 -27.06 -1.71
C VAL A 467 33.47 -27.20 -2.97
N GLN A 468 32.96 -26.84 -4.15
CA GLN A 468 33.74 -26.83 -5.40
C GLN A 468 35.01 -25.96 -5.31
N LYS A 469 34.92 -24.79 -4.67
CA LYS A 469 36.07 -23.88 -4.46
C LYS A 469 37.03 -24.46 -3.43
N VAL A 470 36.52 -25.16 -2.42
CA VAL A 470 37.34 -25.89 -1.42
C VAL A 470 38.12 -27.01 -2.10
N LYS A 471 37.48 -27.83 -2.95
CA LYS A 471 38.16 -28.83 -3.77
C LYS A 471 39.22 -28.19 -4.67
N GLY A 472 38.92 -27.07 -5.34
CA GLY A 472 39.90 -26.33 -6.15
C GLY A 472 41.08 -25.77 -5.35
N LEU A 473 40.88 -25.44 -4.07
CA LEU A 473 41.97 -25.09 -3.15
C LEU A 473 42.81 -26.33 -2.80
N LEU A 474 42.18 -27.47 -2.51
CA LEU A 474 42.85 -28.73 -2.18
C LEU A 474 43.73 -29.25 -3.32
N HIS A 475 43.31 -29.13 -4.58
CA HIS A 475 44.15 -29.46 -5.74
C HIS A 475 45.49 -28.72 -5.71
N ARG A 476 45.47 -27.43 -5.33
CA ARG A 476 46.66 -26.57 -5.24
C ARG A 476 47.50 -26.89 -4.01
N LEU A 477 46.87 -27.13 -2.86
CA LEU A 477 47.56 -27.39 -1.60
C LEU A 477 48.18 -28.79 -1.55
N LEU A 478 47.46 -29.79 -2.06
CA LEU A 478 47.89 -31.18 -2.04
C LEU A 478 48.75 -31.57 -3.24
N LYS A 479 48.84 -30.70 -4.26
CA LYS A 479 49.57 -30.94 -5.53
C LYS A 479 49.14 -32.24 -6.21
N LEU A 480 47.84 -32.50 -6.22
CA LEU A 480 47.22 -33.67 -6.84
C LEU A 480 46.34 -33.20 -8.02
N PRO A 481 46.92 -32.92 -9.20
CA PRO A 481 46.15 -32.47 -10.35
C PRO A 481 45.28 -33.62 -10.89
N GLY A 482 43.97 -33.40 -11.00
CA GLY A 482 43.02 -34.36 -11.60
C GLY A 482 42.49 -35.44 -10.66
N ALA A 483 42.82 -35.39 -9.36
CA ALA A 483 42.29 -36.33 -8.36
C ALA A 483 40.85 -35.96 -7.97
N GLU A 484 39.96 -36.96 -7.88
CA GLU A 484 38.59 -36.74 -7.44
C GLU A 484 38.52 -36.76 -5.91
N PHE A 485 38.32 -35.60 -5.28
CA PHE A 485 38.24 -35.50 -3.83
C PHE A 485 36.86 -35.91 -3.29
N ARG A 486 36.86 -36.83 -2.32
CA ARG A 486 35.75 -37.09 -1.40
C ARG A 486 36.04 -36.45 -0.07
N LEU A 487 35.12 -35.60 0.39
CA LEU A 487 35.29 -34.82 1.61
C LEU A 487 34.29 -35.29 2.67
N ALA A 488 34.74 -35.39 3.91
CA ALA A 488 33.90 -35.54 5.08
C ALA A 488 34.43 -34.62 6.17
N TYR A 489 33.64 -34.30 7.19
CA TYR A 489 34.15 -33.59 8.36
C TYR A 489 33.81 -34.30 9.66
N THR A 490 34.63 -34.07 10.68
CA THR A 490 34.42 -34.55 12.05
C THR A 490 34.33 -33.35 12.97
N CYS A 491 33.24 -33.28 13.73
CA CYS A 491 33.01 -32.23 14.71
C CYS A 491 33.49 -32.64 16.11
N SER A 492 34.09 -31.71 16.85
CA SER A 492 34.47 -31.92 18.26
C SER A 492 33.31 -32.32 19.18
N LYS A 493 32.08 -31.89 18.85
CA LYS A 493 30.84 -32.18 19.59
C LYS A 493 30.27 -33.58 19.31
N MET A 494 30.69 -34.24 18.22
CA MET A 494 30.26 -35.59 17.84
C MET A 494 31.48 -36.47 17.57
N ALA A 495 32.25 -36.76 18.62
CA ALA A 495 33.46 -37.56 18.54
C ALA A 495 33.19 -38.93 17.87
N GLY A 496 33.91 -39.22 16.78
CA GLY A 496 33.87 -40.52 16.09
C GLY A 496 32.84 -40.68 14.97
N ARG A 497 32.09 -39.62 14.60
CA ARG A 497 31.22 -39.63 13.41
C ARG A 497 31.80 -38.75 12.30
N GLU A 498 31.89 -39.32 11.10
CA GLU A 498 32.20 -38.59 9.88
C GLU A 498 30.89 -38.20 9.18
N ILE A 499 30.76 -36.92 8.81
CA ILE A 499 29.63 -36.42 8.03
C ILE A 499 30.14 -36.12 6.63
N GLU A 500 29.54 -36.74 5.62
CA GLU A 500 29.94 -36.60 4.23
C GLU A 500 29.56 -35.22 3.67
N ILE A 501 30.48 -34.63 2.90
CA ILE A 501 30.29 -33.37 2.17
C ILE A 501 30.13 -33.74 0.68
N ASP A 502 28.87 -33.95 0.29
CA ASP A 502 28.46 -34.63 -0.94
C ASP A 502 28.03 -33.71 -2.11
N ASN A 503 27.89 -32.41 -1.87
CA ASN A 503 27.34 -31.46 -2.85
C ASN A 503 28.29 -30.28 -3.08
N ASP A 504 28.86 -30.26 -4.29
CA ASP A 504 29.85 -29.25 -4.71
C ASP A 504 29.32 -27.82 -4.76
N LEU A 505 28.01 -27.64 -4.90
CA LEU A 505 27.35 -26.33 -5.01
C LEU A 505 26.90 -25.75 -3.66
N LYS A 506 27.06 -26.51 -2.57
CA LYS A 506 26.68 -26.06 -1.23
C LYS A 506 27.87 -25.38 -0.51
N PRO A 507 27.62 -24.36 0.33
CA PRO A 507 28.63 -23.76 1.20
C PRO A 507 28.99 -24.69 2.37
N LEU A 508 30.14 -24.46 3.03
CA LEU A 508 30.53 -25.22 4.23
C LEU A 508 29.50 -25.06 5.38
N ASP A 509 28.90 -23.88 5.52
CA ASP A 509 27.86 -23.62 6.53
C ASP A 509 26.61 -24.50 6.37
N PHE A 510 26.31 -24.94 5.14
CA PHE A 510 25.19 -25.87 4.90
C PHE A 510 25.42 -27.21 5.62
N TYR A 511 26.67 -27.63 5.71
CA TYR A 511 27.08 -28.85 6.40
C TYR A 511 27.33 -28.63 7.89
N SER A 512 27.08 -27.43 8.44
CA SER A 512 27.35 -27.12 9.85
C SER A 512 28.81 -27.35 10.26
N VAL A 513 29.77 -27.03 9.37
CA VAL A 513 31.20 -27.04 9.69
C VAL A 513 31.51 -25.85 10.59
N GLU A 514 32.12 -26.08 11.75
CA GLU A 514 32.44 -25.05 12.73
C GLU A 514 33.95 -24.72 12.76
N ASP A 515 34.32 -23.63 13.44
CA ASP A 515 35.72 -23.24 13.66
C ASP A 515 36.45 -24.31 14.48
N GLY A 516 37.60 -24.76 13.99
CA GLY A 516 38.41 -25.81 14.61
C GLY A 516 38.09 -27.24 14.14
N ASP A 517 37.09 -27.43 13.28
CA ASP A 517 36.74 -28.76 12.77
C ASP A 517 37.79 -29.33 11.79
N ASN A 518 37.84 -30.67 11.72
CA ASN A 518 38.70 -31.38 10.78
C ASN A 518 37.90 -31.79 9.54
N ILE A 519 38.39 -31.42 8.36
CA ILE A 519 37.87 -31.92 7.08
C ILE A 519 38.79 -33.04 6.61
N LEU A 520 38.24 -34.24 6.53
CA LEU A 520 38.88 -35.43 6.01
C LEU A 520 38.86 -35.39 4.49
N VAL A 521 40.03 -35.50 3.88
CA VAL A 521 40.23 -35.47 2.43
C VAL A 521 40.68 -36.85 1.97
N ARG A 522 39.84 -37.50 1.17
CA ARG A 522 40.14 -38.76 0.47
C ARG A 522 40.11 -38.51 -1.03
N TRP A 523 40.85 -39.30 -1.81
CA TRP A 523 40.85 -39.13 -3.26
C TRP A 523 41.07 -40.46 -3.98
N SER A 524 40.55 -40.53 -5.20
CA SER A 524 40.76 -41.63 -6.15
C SER A 524 41.42 -41.17 -7.43
#